data_AF-A0A150Q1M2-F1
#
_entry.id   AF-A0A150Q1M2-F1
#
_cell.length_a   1.000
_cell.length_b   1.000
_cell.length_c   1.000
_cell.angle_alpha   90.00
_cell.angle_beta   90.00
_cell.angle_gamma   90.00
#
_symmetry.space_group_name_H-M   'P 1'
#
loop_
_entity.id
_entity.type
_entity.pdbx_description
1 polymer ?
#
loop_
_entity_poly.entity_id
_entity_poly.type
_entity_poly.pdbx_seq_one_letter_code
_entity_poly.pdbx_strand_id
1 'polypeptide(L)'
;MRPYPDRALGRAAALLLLTLLPACDMPSGTGGREVRFTLELATAAVPGRPAGSFTTTTGWDVTLESAVIALGPVYLYENPPHLVARGPAGGLWDALVPPAHAHTGSEHFDGGEVKGEWLGQVALDALDPGVRLGHIPGTAGGVRSLSVGLYPPRASIAGDAARLEGHHAYVVGVATRGDLEIPFEGGLDIEAEGNKREVAGIPLTAELDAGASVTIELHLEAWFDEAHFDRLTEKSARGRFLINRSTQAGAAWFIGARGAAAFSAKGSRAADQGKSL
;
A
#
# COMPACT_ATOMS: atom_id res chain seq x y z
N MET A 1 -93.22 49.09 26.05
CA MET A 1 -92.07 49.40 26.92
C MET A 1 -91.55 48.09 27.50
N ARG A 2 -90.55 47.50 26.86
CA ARG A 2 -89.85 46.28 27.28
C ARG A 2 -88.35 46.49 26.97
N PRO A 3 -87.44 46.06 27.86
CA PRO A 3 -86.05 46.50 27.86
C PRO A 3 -85.17 45.78 26.83
N TYR A 4 -84.19 46.52 26.31
CA TYR A 4 -83.07 46.03 25.50
C TYR A 4 -82.09 45.25 26.40
N PRO A 5 -81.65 44.04 26.02
CA PRO A 5 -80.45 43.45 26.58
C PRO A 5 -79.22 43.69 25.69
N ASP A 6 -78.22 44.31 26.30
CA ASP A 6 -76.83 44.37 25.85
C ASP A 6 -76.29 42.99 25.49
N ARG A 7 -75.60 42.88 24.34
CA ARG A 7 -74.76 41.73 24.02
C ARG A 7 -73.32 42.17 23.81
N ALA A 8 -72.51 41.74 24.77
CA ALA A 8 -71.08 41.93 24.88
C ALA A 8 -70.31 41.37 23.68
N LEU A 9 -69.31 42.15 23.23
CA LEU A 9 -68.24 41.71 22.34
C LEU A 9 -67.36 40.67 23.06
N GLY A 10 -67.49 39.41 22.68
CA GLY A 10 -66.51 38.37 23.02
C GLY A 10 -65.30 38.46 22.09
N ARG A 11 -64.16 38.94 22.60
CA ARG A 11 -62.85 38.85 21.94
C ARG A 11 -62.37 37.40 21.99
N ALA A 12 -62.32 36.72 20.86
CA ALA A 12 -61.66 35.42 20.74
C ALA A 12 -60.14 35.65 20.70
N ALA A 13 -59.45 35.31 21.79
CA ALA A 13 -57.99 35.30 21.86
C ALA A 13 -57.47 34.04 21.17
N ALA A 14 -56.81 34.22 20.02
CA ALA A 14 -56.05 33.17 19.36
C ALA A 14 -54.72 32.97 20.12
N LEU A 15 -54.62 31.91 20.91
CA LEU A 15 -53.34 31.38 21.37
C LEU A 15 -52.77 30.47 20.27
N LEU A 16 -51.93 31.03 19.41
CA LEU A 16 -51.07 30.26 18.53
C LEU A 16 -49.87 29.77 19.36
N LEU A 17 -49.94 28.54 19.85
CA LEU A 17 -48.83 27.88 20.53
C LEU A 17 -47.75 27.54 19.47
N LEU A 18 -46.80 28.45 19.28
CA LEU A 18 -45.61 28.22 18.46
C LEU A 18 -44.70 27.25 19.23
N THR A 19 -44.80 25.96 18.91
CA THR A 19 -43.85 24.95 19.38
C THR A 19 -42.48 25.23 18.75
N LEU A 20 -41.60 25.85 19.54
CA LEU A 20 -40.16 25.91 19.28
C LEU A 20 -39.61 24.47 19.36
N LEU A 21 -39.67 23.76 18.24
CA LEU A 21 -38.88 22.55 18.05
C LEU A 21 -37.40 23.00 18.02
N PRO A 22 -36.51 22.42 18.85
CA PRO A 22 -35.07 22.64 18.72
C PRO A 22 -34.61 21.94 17.43
N ALA A 23 -34.77 22.61 16.31
CA ALA A 23 -34.09 22.30 15.08
C ALA A 23 -32.74 23.01 15.13
N CYS A 24 -31.72 22.34 15.68
CA CYS A 24 -30.29 22.54 15.45
C CYS A 24 -29.49 21.81 16.54
N ASP A 25 -29.21 20.52 16.34
CA ASP A 25 -27.85 19.98 16.48
C ASP A 25 -27.85 18.52 15.98
N MET A 26 -28.09 18.34 14.69
CA MET A 26 -27.59 17.13 14.04
C MET A 26 -26.22 17.50 13.53
N PRO A 27 -25.12 16.88 14.03
CA PRO A 27 -23.81 17.07 13.45
C PRO A 27 -23.92 16.62 12.00
N SER A 28 -23.96 17.57 11.07
CA SER A 28 -23.76 17.30 9.65
C SER A 28 -22.28 17.01 9.43
N GLY A 29 -21.80 15.91 10.02
CA GLY A 29 -20.46 15.40 9.85
C GLY A 29 -20.50 14.32 8.79
N THR A 30 -20.30 14.70 7.54
CA THR A 30 -19.99 13.75 6.45
C THR A 30 -18.58 13.16 6.57
N GLY A 31 -17.82 13.54 7.59
CA GLY A 31 -16.51 12.97 7.90
C GLY A 31 -16.66 11.86 8.92
N GLY A 32 -16.14 10.67 8.60
CA GLY A 32 -15.97 9.63 9.61
C GLY A 32 -15.10 10.11 10.78
N ARG A 33 -15.04 9.31 11.85
CA ARG A 33 -14.28 9.67 13.05
C ARG A 33 -12.77 9.72 12.75
N GLU A 34 -12.13 10.86 12.99
CA GLU A 34 -10.68 11.00 12.85
C GLU A 34 -9.92 10.12 13.86
N VAL A 35 -8.84 9.49 13.40
CA VAL A 35 -7.95 8.64 14.20
C VAL A 35 -6.49 8.89 13.86
N ARG A 36 -5.60 8.43 14.75
CA ARG A 36 -4.17 8.31 14.46
C ARG A 36 -3.75 6.86 14.59
N PHE A 37 -3.10 6.35 13.56
CA PHE A 37 -2.55 4.99 13.52
C PHE A 37 -1.06 5.04 13.19
N THR A 38 -0.34 3.96 13.44
CA THR A 38 1.07 3.82 13.11
C THR A 38 1.23 3.15 11.74
N LEU A 39 2.12 3.67 10.90
CA LEU A 39 2.56 2.96 9.69
C LEU A 39 4.01 2.53 9.83
N GLU A 40 4.27 1.29 9.44
CA GLU A 40 5.58 0.67 9.47
C GLU A 40 5.88 0.06 8.10
N LEU A 41 7.15 0.10 7.69
CA LEU A 41 7.66 -0.66 6.57
C LEU A 41 8.61 -1.73 7.11
N ALA A 42 8.55 -2.91 6.54
CA ALA A 42 9.46 -4.01 6.86
C ALA A 42 9.79 -4.80 5.59
N THR A 43 10.72 -5.73 5.71
CA THR A 43 10.99 -6.74 4.68
C THR A 43 10.42 -8.07 5.16
N ALA A 44 9.72 -8.76 4.28
CA ALA A 44 9.21 -10.09 4.55
C ALA A 44 10.38 -11.07 4.74
N ALA A 45 10.33 -11.86 5.80
CA ALA A 45 11.33 -12.88 6.05
C ALA A 45 11.06 -14.12 5.19
N VAL A 46 12.10 -14.65 4.54
CA VAL A 46 12.05 -15.96 3.90
C VAL A 46 12.37 -17.03 4.96
N PRO A 47 11.46 -17.97 5.25
CA PRO A 47 11.68 -18.96 6.32
C PRO A 47 12.99 -19.74 6.14
N GLY A 48 13.81 -19.76 7.20
CA GLY A 48 15.08 -20.48 7.22
C GLY A 48 16.21 -19.84 6.42
N ARG A 49 16.04 -18.61 5.92
CA ARG A 49 17.07 -17.86 5.21
C ARG A 49 17.40 -16.54 5.94
N PRO A 50 18.66 -16.06 5.87
CA PRO A 50 19.00 -14.70 6.29
C PRO A 50 18.23 -13.64 5.50
N ALA A 51 18.15 -12.41 6.03
CA ALA A 51 17.61 -11.27 5.30
C ALA A 51 18.38 -11.05 3.99
N GLY A 52 17.67 -10.84 2.89
CA GLY A 52 18.28 -10.69 1.55
C GLY A 52 18.73 -11.99 0.90
N SER A 53 18.47 -13.16 1.49
CA SER A 53 18.77 -14.46 0.89
C SER A 53 17.51 -15.21 0.47
N PHE A 54 17.46 -15.68 -0.77
CA PHE A 54 16.31 -16.41 -1.34
C PHE A 54 16.72 -17.27 -2.53
N THR A 55 15.82 -18.14 -2.99
CA THR A 55 15.99 -18.92 -4.22
C THR A 55 14.96 -18.47 -5.24
N THR A 56 15.39 -18.23 -6.47
CA THR A 56 14.51 -17.83 -7.59
C THR A 56 13.86 -19.06 -8.24
N THR A 57 12.73 -18.91 -8.94
CA THR A 57 12.13 -20.01 -9.72
C THR A 57 13.03 -20.50 -10.86
N THR A 58 13.96 -19.68 -11.33
CA THR A 58 15.01 -20.04 -12.29
C THR A 58 16.20 -20.81 -11.67
N GLY A 59 16.14 -21.10 -10.37
CA GLY A 59 17.06 -21.96 -9.65
C GLY A 59 18.34 -21.28 -9.16
N TRP A 60 18.35 -19.96 -9.01
CA TRP A 60 19.48 -19.23 -8.42
C TRP A 60 19.30 -19.06 -6.92
N ASP A 61 20.32 -19.36 -6.14
CA ASP A 61 20.43 -18.90 -4.76
C ASP A 61 21.05 -17.49 -4.76
N VAL A 62 20.27 -16.50 -4.33
CA VAL A 62 20.68 -15.10 -4.29
C VAL A 62 20.98 -14.70 -2.86
N THR A 63 22.05 -13.94 -2.65
CA THR A 63 22.34 -13.23 -1.40
C THR A 63 22.66 -11.78 -1.70
N LEU A 64 21.85 -10.89 -1.13
CA LEU A 64 22.02 -9.45 -1.29
C LEU A 64 22.93 -8.88 -0.19
N GLU A 65 23.89 -8.07 -0.60
CA GLU A 65 24.77 -7.28 0.27
C GLU A 65 24.21 -5.88 0.51
N SER A 66 23.42 -5.36 -0.45
CA SER A 66 22.67 -4.12 -0.33
C SER A 66 21.38 -4.23 -1.13
N ALA A 67 20.28 -3.73 -0.57
CA ALA A 67 18.99 -3.62 -1.26
C ALA A 67 18.26 -2.39 -0.74
N VAL A 68 18.30 -1.29 -1.48
CA VAL A 68 17.67 -0.03 -1.07
C VAL A 68 16.63 0.40 -2.09
N ILE A 69 15.46 0.87 -1.63
CA ILE A 69 14.37 1.32 -2.50
C ILE A 69 13.71 2.59 -1.97
N ALA A 70 13.40 3.53 -2.87
CA ALA A 70 12.59 4.70 -2.57
C ALA A 70 11.10 4.31 -2.57
N LEU A 71 10.46 4.39 -1.40
CA LEU A 71 9.05 4.05 -1.21
C LEU A 71 8.25 5.25 -0.71
N GLY A 72 7.03 5.37 -1.21
CA GLY A 72 6.08 6.42 -0.83
C GLY A 72 5.62 7.26 -2.04
N PRO A 73 4.45 7.89 -1.98
CA PRO A 73 3.48 7.91 -0.87
C PRO A 73 2.74 6.58 -0.68
N VAL A 74 1.97 6.45 0.40
CA VAL A 74 1.12 5.29 0.72
C VAL A 74 -0.32 5.75 0.93
N TYR A 75 -1.28 5.05 0.34
CA TYR A 75 -2.71 5.31 0.50
C TYR A 75 -3.44 4.05 0.94
N LEU A 76 -4.35 4.17 1.91
CA LEU A 76 -5.14 3.07 2.46
C LEU A 76 -6.60 3.24 2.05
N TYR A 77 -7.20 2.18 1.54
CA TYR A 77 -8.47 2.20 0.82
C TYR A 77 -9.52 1.28 1.43
N GLU A 78 -10.79 1.69 1.39
CA GLU A 78 -11.93 0.90 1.88
C GLU A 78 -12.23 -0.33 1.03
N ASN A 79 -12.08 -0.24 -0.30
CA ASN A 79 -12.47 -1.32 -1.19
C ASN A 79 -11.36 -2.38 -1.33
N PRO A 80 -11.73 -3.67 -1.49
CA PRO A 80 -10.76 -4.71 -1.80
C PRO A 80 -10.25 -4.56 -3.24
N PRO A 81 -9.07 -5.10 -3.57
CA PRO A 81 -8.59 -5.07 -4.95
C PRO A 81 -9.47 -5.93 -5.86
N HIS A 82 -9.63 -5.53 -7.13
CA HIS A 82 -10.51 -6.22 -8.11
C HIS A 82 -10.20 -7.72 -8.25
N LEU A 83 -8.93 -8.11 -8.10
CA LEU A 83 -8.49 -9.51 -8.20
C LEU A 83 -8.92 -10.38 -7.00
N VAL A 84 -9.22 -9.78 -5.84
CA VAL A 84 -9.69 -10.48 -4.63
C VAL A 84 -11.23 -10.48 -4.54
N ALA A 85 -11.92 -9.68 -5.34
CA ALA A 85 -13.38 -9.59 -5.34
C ALA A 85 -14.11 -10.82 -5.92
N ARG A 86 -13.38 -11.81 -6.48
CA ARG A 86 -13.95 -13.11 -6.84
C ARG A 86 -14.02 -14.00 -5.60
N GLY A 87 -15.10 -13.86 -4.83
CA GLY A 87 -15.49 -14.84 -3.81
C GLY A 87 -15.77 -16.23 -4.42
N PRO A 88 -15.96 -17.28 -3.60
CA PRO A 88 -16.11 -18.67 -4.05
C PRO A 88 -17.45 -18.99 -4.75
N ALA A 89 -18.08 -18.01 -5.40
CA ALA A 89 -19.28 -18.24 -6.22
C ALA A 89 -18.90 -18.78 -7.62
N GLY A 90 -18.02 -19.79 -7.66
CA GLY A 90 -17.69 -20.55 -8.86
C GLY A 90 -18.79 -21.56 -9.13
N GLY A 91 -19.88 -21.10 -9.74
CA GLY A 91 -20.91 -21.99 -10.28
C GLY A 91 -20.36 -22.84 -11.43
N LEU A 92 -21.11 -23.87 -11.82
CA LEU A 92 -20.82 -24.80 -12.93
C LEU A 92 -20.37 -24.12 -14.25
N TRP A 93 -20.66 -22.83 -14.41
CA TRP A 93 -20.29 -21.99 -15.54
C TRP A 93 -18.79 -21.66 -15.62
N ASP A 94 -18.07 -21.58 -14.50
CA ASP A 94 -16.61 -21.33 -14.50
C ASP A 94 -15.81 -22.51 -15.05
N ALA A 95 -16.40 -23.71 -15.11
CA ALA A 95 -15.78 -24.88 -15.74
C ALA A 95 -15.90 -24.89 -17.28
N LEU A 96 -16.80 -24.07 -17.85
CA LEU A 96 -17.06 -24.01 -19.30
C LEU A 96 -16.45 -22.78 -19.97
N VAL A 97 -15.98 -21.80 -19.20
CA VAL A 97 -15.31 -20.61 -19.71
C VAL A 97 -13.80 -20.78 -19.47
N PRO A 98 -12.97 -20.90 -20.52
CA PRO A 98 -11.52 -20.90 -20.37
C PRO A 98 -11.09 -19.66 -19.58
N PRO A 99 -10.13 -19.77 -18.64
CA PRO A 99 -9.61 -18.61 -17.94
C PRO A 99 -8.97 -17.66 -18.96
N ALA A 100 -9.73 -16.66 -19.37
CA ALA A 100 -9.22 -15.58 -20.20
C ALA A 100 -8.36 -14.69 -19.29
N HIS A 101 -7.05 -14.86 -19.37
CA HIS A 101 -6.05 -13.90 -18.90
C HIS A 101 -6.05 -12.67 -19.83
N ALA A 102 -7.21 -12.02 -19.99
CA ALA A 102 -7.29 -10.75 -20.67
C ALA A 102 -6.86 -9.67 -19.67
N HIS A 103 -5.67 -9.12 -19.86
CA HIS A 103 -5.27 -7.86 -19.24
C HIS A 103 -6.23 -6.76 -19.71
N THR A 104 -7.23 -6.41 -18.91
CA THR A 104 -8.02 -5.19 -19.12
C THR A 104 -7.16 -3.98 -18.75
N GLY A 105 -6.28 -3.59 -19.67
CA GLY A 105 -5.57 -2.32 -19.62
C GLY A 105 -6.56 -1.18 -19.78
N SER A 106 -7.21 -0.76 -18.69
CA SER A 106 -7.87 0.56 -18.49
C SER A 106 -8.74 0.62 -17.23
N GLU A 107 -8.93 -0.48 -16.49
CA GLU A 107 -9.64 -0.43 -15.20
C GLU A 107 -8.71 0.12 -14.13
N HIS A 108 -8.78 1.43 -13.92
CA HIS A 108 -8.14 2.10 -12.78
C HIS A 108 -8.78 1.56 -11.50
N PHE A 109 -7.95 1.12 -10.55
CA PHE A 109 -8.43 0.68 -9.25
C PHE A 109 -9.08 1.88 -8.54
N ASP A 110 -10.39 1.86 -8.37
CA ASP A 110 -11.16 2.98 -7.80
C ASP A 110 -10.88 3.15 -6.29
N GLY A 111 -10.44 2.10 -5.59
CA GLY A 111 -10.08 2.14 -4.17
C GLY A 111 -11.22 2.46 -3.19
N GLY A 112 -12.28 3.13 -3.64
CA GLY A 112 -13.28 3.71 -2.77
C GLY A 112 -12.71 4.88 -1.96
N GLU A 113 -13.19 5.05 -0.73
CA GLU A 113 -12.72 6.12 0.15
C GLU A 113 -11.29 5.85 0.65
N VAL A 114 -10.45 6.89 0.64
CA VAL A 114 -9.14 6.88 1.30
C VAL A 114 -9.35 7.04 2.81
N LYS A 115 -8.99 6.01 3.57
CA LYS A 115 -9.09 6.01 5.04
C LYS A 115 -7.82 6.49 5.73
N GLY A 116 -6.70 6.58 5.01
CA GLY A 116 -5.46 7.11 5.54
C GLY A 116 -4.43 7.33 4.43
N GLU A 117 -3.56 8.31 4.61
CA GLU A 117 -2.54 8.65 3.63
C GLU A 117 -1.23 9.05 4.31
N TRP A 118 -0.12 8.58 3.74
CA TRP A 118 1.22 9.04 4.09
C TRP A 118 1.90 9.58 2.83
N LEU A 119 2.06 10.90 2.78
CA LEU A 119 2.63 11.63 1.63
C LEU A 119 4.17 11.71 1.66
N GLY A 120 4.79 11.01 2.60
CA GLY A 120 6.23 10.95 2.76
C GLY A 120 6.91 10.09 1.69
N GLN A 121 8.24 10.10 1.73
CA GLN A 121 9.07 9.17 0.97
C GLN A 121 10.26 8.77 1.85
N VAL A 122 10.66 7.50 1.78
CA VAL A 122 11.81 6.97 2.50
C VAL A 122 12.68 6.10 1.58
N ALA A 123 13.99 6.21 1.72
CA ALA A 123 14.95 5.24 1.21
C ALA A 123 15.03 4.09 2.22
N LEU A 124 14.26 3.03 1.96
CA LEU A 124 14.22 1.84 2.80
C LEU A 124 15.43 0.97 2.48
N ASP A 125 16.27 0.69 3.48
CA ASP A 125 17.17 -0.46 3.42
C ASP A 125 16.36 -1.72 3.72
N ALA A 126 16.19 -2.56 2.72
CA ALA A 126 15.41 -3.79 2.81
C ALA A 126 16.16 -4.91 3.55
N LEU A 127 17.43 -4.74 3.89
CA LEU A 127 18.20 -5.69 4.70
C LEU A 127 18.11 -5.40 6.21
N ASP A 128 17.59 -4.22 6.57
CA ASP A 128 17.32 -3.83 7.96
C ASP A 128 15.94 -4.34 8.43
N PRO A 129 15.71 -4.48 9.75
CA PRO A 129 14.48 -5.05 10.31
C PRO A 129 13.19 -4.23 10.06
N GLY A 130 13.28 -3.06 9.44
CA GLY A 130 12.16 -2.19 9.10
C GLY A 130 12.27 -0.78 9.69
N VAL A 131 11.36 0.10 9.26
CA VAL A 131 11.29 1.50 9.69
C VAL A 131 9.88 1.88 10.10
N ARG A 132 9.75 2.56 11.23
CA ARG A 132 8.49 3.18 11.66
C ARG A 132 8.37 4.56 11.04
N LEU A 133 7.34 4.78 10.23
CA LEU A 133 7.08 6.05 9.56
C LEU A 133 6.38 7.08 10.46
N GLY A 134 5.90 6.64 11.61
CA GLY A 134 5.30 7.47 12.65
C GLY A 134 3.78 7.34 12.71
N HIS A 135 3.14 8.33 13.35
CA HIS A 135 1.69 8.39 13.47
C HIS A 135 1.09 9.18 12.32
N ILE A 136 0.12 8.59 11.65
CA ILE A 136 -0.53 9.15 10.47
C ILE A 136 -2.00 9.42 10.77
N PRO A 137 -2.55 10.58 10.37
CA PRO A 137 -3.98 10.85 10.47
C PRO A 137 -4.76 9.95 9.50
N GLY A 138 -5.97 9.57 9.91
CA GLY A 138 -6.89 8.82 9.06
C GLY A 138 -8.32 8.90 9.56
N THR A 139 -9.21 8.19 8.87
CA THR A 139 -10.62 8.04 9.19
C THR A 139 -10.85 6.61 9.69
N ALA A 140 -11.50 6.47 10.84
CA ALA A 140 -11.81 5.17 11.43
C ALA A 140 -12.66 4.32 10.48
N GLY A 141 -12.39 3.01 10.47
CA GLY A 141 -13.17 2.02 9.72
C GLY A 141 -12.32 0.98 8.99
N GLY A 142 -13.00 0.14 8.22
CA GLY A 142 -12.39 -0.96 7.50
C GLY A 142 -11.48 -0.48 6.36
N VAL A 143 -10.31 -1.09 6.27
CA VAL A 143 -9.36 -0.95 5.15
C VAL A 143 -9.12 -2.32 4.54
N ARG A 144 -9.26 -2.40 3.23
CA ARG A 144 -9.23 -3.66 2.48
C ARG A 144 -8.14 -3.71 1.42
N SER A 145 -7.51 -2.59 1.13
CA SER A 145 -6.34 -2.52 0.27
C SER A 145 -5.50 -1.28 0.54
N LEU A 146 -4.33 -1.23 -0.07
CA LEU A 146 -3.49 -0.04 -0.12
C LEU A 146 -2.77 0.09 -1.46
N SER A 147 -2.19 1.26 -1.70
CA SER A 147 -1.19 1.46 -2.76
C SER A 147 0.12 2.04 -2.21
N VAL A 148 1.21 1.72 -2.88
CA VAL A 148 2.56 2.22 -2.58
C VAL A 148 3.14 2.87 -3.83
N GLY A 149 3.61 4.11 -3.69
CA GLY A 149 4.35 4.83 -4.70
C GLY A 149 5.80 4.37 -4.81
N LEU A 150 6.25 4.21 -6.05
CA LEU A 150 7.63 3.92 -6.46
C LEU A 150 8.15 5.11 -7.27
N TYR A 151 8.13 6.30 -6.65
CA TYR A 151 8.61 7.53 -7.28
C TYR A 151 10.14 7.64 -7.17
N PRO A 152 10.80 8.38 -8.09
CA PRO A 152 12.23 8.64 -7.97
C PRO A 152 12.53 9.35 -6.64
N PRO A 153 13.74 9.16 -6.07
CA PRO A 153 14.08 9.79 -4.79
C PRO A 153 14.05 11.31 -4.92
N ARG A 154 13.26 11.96 -4.05
CA ARG A 154 13.23 13.41 -3.93
C ARG A 154 14.35 13.90 -3.02
N ALA A 155 14.73 15.17 -3.14
CA ALA A 155 15.79 15.76 -2.31
C ALA A 155 15.50 15.70 -0.79
N SER A 156 14.22 15.65 -0.41
CA SER A 156 13.75 15.56 0.99
C SER A 156 13.32 14.14 1.41
N ILE A 157 13.81 13.10 0.73
CA ILE A 157 13.57 11.71 1.12
C ILE A 157 14.19 11.43 2.50
N ALA A 158 13.50 10.67 3.35
CA ALA A 158 14.06 10.21 4.62
C ALA A 158 14.99 9.00 4.39
N GLY A 159 15.91 8.74 5.33
CA GLY A 159 16.88 7.64 5.20
C GLY A 159 18.11 8.01 4.38
N ASP A 160 18.90 7.01 3.99
CA ASP A 160 20.15 7.22 3.26
C ASP A 160 19.94 7.16 1.75
N ALA A 161 19.60 8.31 1.16
CA ALA A 161 19.37 8.45 -0.28
C ALA A 161 20.62 8.16 -1.13
N ALA A 162 21.83 8.31 -0.59
CA ALA A 162 23.06 8.11 -1.36
C ALA A 162 23.21 6.67 -1.82
N ARG A 163 22.70 5.71 -1.03
CA ARG A 163 22.71 4.27 -1.35
C ARG A 163 21.82 3.88 -2.52
N LEU A 164 20.92 4.76 -2.95
CA LEU A 164 20.12 4.55 -4.16
C LEU A 164 20.93 4.79 -5.45
N GLU A 165 22.13 5.37 -5.36
CA GLU A 165 23.01 5.65 -6.52
C GLU A 165 22.27 6.39 -7.67
N GLY A 166 21.27 7.22 -7.32
CA GLY A 166 20.45 7.98 -8.28
C GLY A 166 19.25 7.23 -8.88
N HIS A 167 18.99 5.99 -8.46
CA HIS A 167 17.91 5.15 -8.98
C HIS A 167 16.68 5.10 -8.07
N HIS A 168 15.60 4.45 -8.53
CA HIS A 168 14.42 4.19 -7.68
C HIS A 168 14.69 3.07 -6.67
N ALA A 169 15.48 2.08 -7.08
CA ALA A 169 16.04 1.06 -6.21
C ALA A 169 17.45 0.71 -6.66
N TYR A 170 18.29 0.23 -5.74
CA TYR A 170 19.65 -0.21 -6.03
C TYR A 170 19.96 -1.50 -5.26
N VAL A 171 20.59 -2.45 -5.94
CA VAL A 171 21.00 -3.73 -5.34
C VAL A 171 22.47 -4.03 -5.61
N VAL A 172 23.06 -4.73 -4.66
CA VAL A 172 24.36 -5.40 -4.81
C VAL A 172 24.21 -6.79 -4.20
N GLY A 173 24.72 -7.81 -4.88
CA GLY A 173 24.65 -9.17 -4.36
C GLY A 173 25.43 -10.18 -5.17
N VAL A 174 25.21 -11.44 -4.85
CA VAL A 174 25.78 -12.60 -5.54
C VAL A 174 24.66 -13.60 -5.80
N ALA A 175 24.60 -14.09 -7.04
CA ALA A 175 23.72 -15.20 -7.42
C ALA A 175 24.56 -16.44 -7.70
N THR A 176 24.21 -17.57 -7.10
CA THR A 176 24.88 -18.85 -7.31
C THR A 176 23.93 -19.92 -7.86
N ARG A 177 24.46 -20.80 -8.71
CA ARG A 177 23.73 -21.97 -9.23
C ARG A 177 24.72 -23.06 -9.64
N GLY A 178 24.81 -24.12 -8.84
CA GLY A 178 25.89 -25.10 -8.96
C GLY A 178 27.24 -24.43 -8.72
N ASP A 179 28.18 -24.60 -9.65
CA ASP A 179 29.52 -23.99 -9.59
C ASP A 179 29.58 -22.56 -10.14
N LEU A 180 28.46 -22.02 -10.66
CA LEU A 180 28.40 -20.66 -11.17
C LEU A 180 28.19 -19.69 -10.02
N GLU A 181 29.04 -18.66 -9.96
CA GLU A 181 28.91 -17.52 -9.04
C GLU A 181 28.95 -16.22 -9.85
N ILE A 182 27.88 -15.44 -9.76
CA ILE A 182 27.68 -14.20 -10.51
C ILE A 182 27.53 -13.04 -9.50
N PRO A 183 28.62 -12.33 -9.16
CA PRO A 183 28.51 -11.10 -8.39
C PRO A 183 27.92 -10.01 -9.26
N PHE A 184 26.85 -9.36 -8.80
CA PHE A 184 26.11 -8.37 -9.57
C PHE A 184 25.88 -7.07 -8.79
N GLU A 185 25.63 -6.00 -9.54
CA GLU A 185 25.05 -4.75 -9.02
C GLU A 185 24.13 -4.13 -10.08
N GLY A 186 23.17 -3.32 -9.66
CA GLY A 186 22.32 -2.62 -10.61
C GLY A 186 21.32 -1.68 -9.97
N GLY A 187 20.93 -0.69 -10.77
CA GLY A 187 19.89 0.27 -10.46
C GLY A 187 18.61 -0.02 -11.23
N LEU A 188 17.47 0.16 -10.57
CA LEU A 188 16.15 0.11 -11.17
C LEU A 188 15.62 1.53 -11.37
N ASP A 189 15.29 1.86 -12.61
CA ASP A 189 14.55 3.07 -12.94
C ASP A 189 13.16 2.71 -13.44
N ILE A 190 12.17 3.53 -13.08
CA ILE A 190 10.78 3.35 -13.50
C ILE A 190 10.32 4.61 -14.26
N GLU A 191 9.76 4.43 -15.46
CA GLU A 191 9.30 5.54 -16.28
C GLU A 191 8.08 6.25 -15.70
N ALA A 192 7.95 7.54 -16.01
CA ALA A 192 6.78 8.35 -15.69
C ALA A 192 5.66 8.13 -16.74
N GLU A 193 5.19 6.90 -16.92
CA GLU A 193 4.16 6.56 -17.89
C GLU A 193 2.98 5.85 -17.21
N GLY A 194 1.77 6.40 -17.32
CA GLY A 194 0.59 5.82 -16.68
C GLY A 194 0.78 5.62 -15.16
N ASN A 195 0.32 4.49 -14.64
CA ASN A 195 0.46 4.09 -13.23
C ASN A 195 1.74 3.28 -12.95
N LYS A 196 2.77 3.41 -13.80
CA LYS A 196 3.97 2.58 -13.71
C LYS A 196 4.73 2.73 -12.38
N ARG A 197 4.59 3.85 -11.70
CA ARG A 197 5.25 4.16 -10.42
C ARG A 197 4.34 3.94 -9.22
N GLU A 198 3.34 3.08 -9.36
CA GLU A 198 2.42 2.74 -8.29
C GLU A 198 2.18 1.24 -8.29
N VAL A 199 2.30 0.64 -7.11
CA VAL A 199 1.80 -0.71 -6.85
C VAL A 199 0.45 -0.56 -6.16
N ALA A 200 -0.61 -0.68 -6.94
CA ALA A 200 -1.99 -0.53 -6.46
C ALA A 200 -2.61 -1.89 -6.11
N GLY A 201 -3.60 -1.85 -5.21
CA GLY A 201 -4.40 -3.02 -4.87
C GLY A 201 -3.67 -4.07 -4.05
N ILE A 202 -2.71 -3.65 -3.22
CA ILE A 202 -2.05 -4.54 -2.25
C ILE A 202 -3.12 -4.94 -1.21
N PRO A 203 -3.45 -6.23 -1.06
CA PRO A 203 -4.49 -6.65 -0.13
C PRO A 203 -4.13 -6.30 1.31
N LEU A 204 -5.11 -5.80 2.05
CA LEU A 204 -5.03 -5.57 3.48
C LEU A 204 -6.36 -5.99 4.10
N THR A 205 -6.38 -6.41 5.35
CA THR A 205 -7.62 -6.52 6.12
C THR A 205 -7.33 -5.96 7.49
N ALA A 206 -7.74 -4.71 7.70
CA ALA A 206 -7.49 -3.97 8.92
C ALA A 206 -8.73 -3.14 9.30
N GLU A 207 -8.85 -2.86 10.58
CA GLU A 207 -9.77 -1.85 11.11
C GLU A 207 -8.91 -0.71 11.64
N LEU A 208 -9.00 0.46 11.03
CA LEU A 208 -8.31 1.64 11.54
C LEU A 208 -9.07 2.19 12.73
N ASP A 209 -8.38 2.28 13.85
CA ASP A 209 -8.82 2.97 15.06
C ASP A 209 -7.61 3.67 15.71
N ALA A 210 -7.85 4.46 16.75
CA ALA A 210 -6.81 5.11 17.54
C ALA A 210 -5.80 4.07 18.06
N GLY A 211 -4.54 4.22 17.68
CA GLY A 211 -3.46 3.32 18.08
C GLY A 211 -3.35 2.01 17.29
N ALA A 212 -4.15 1.83 16.22
CA ALA A 212 -3.93 0.75 15.27
C ALA A 212 -2.53 0.86 14.62
N SER A 213 -2.02 -0.25 14.09
CA SER A 213 -0.79 -0.27 13.30
C SER A 213 -1.03 -0.96 11.96
N VAL A 214 -0.39 -0.45 10.92
CA VAL A 214 -0.33 -1.08 9.59
C VAL A 214 1.14 -1.26 9.24
N THR A 215 1.52 -2.49 8.90
CA THR A 215 2.86 -2.82 8.43
C THR A 215 2.77 -3.23 6.96
N ILE A 216 3.58 -2.59 6.12
CA ILE A 216 3.77 -2.97 4.72
C ILE A 216 5.08 -3.75 4.63
N GLU A 217 5.04 -4.93 4.04
CA GLU A 217 6.19 -5.81 3.91
C GLU A 217 6.65 -5.89 2.45
N LEU A 218 7.94 -5.69 2.23
CA LEU A 218 8.60 -5.84 0.93
C LEU A 218 9.12 -7.28 0.76
N HIS A 219 8.85 -7.89 -0.40
CA HIS A 219 9.28 -9.24 -0.75
C HIS A 219 10.41 -9.18 -1.78
N LEU A 220 11.65 -9.37 -1.33
CA LEU A 220 12.84 -9.27 -2.17
C LEU A 220 12.95 -10.43 -3.18
N GLU A 221 12.41 -11.60 -2.84
CA GLU A 221 12.36 -12.77 -3.72
C GLU A 221 11.57 -12.49 -4.99
N ALA A 222 10.49 -11.70 -4.89
CA ALA A 222 9.66 -11.33 -6.03
C ALA A 222 10.41 -10.43 -7.04
N TRP A 223 11.47 -9.74 -6.62
CA TRP A 223 12.25 -8.89 -7.51
C TRP A 223 13.01 -9.72 -8.54
N PHE A 224 13.55 -10.88 -8.18
CA PHE A 224 14.43 -11.64 -9.07
C PHE A 224 13.88 -13.02 -9.43
N ASP A 225 12.60 -13.27 -9.19
CA ASP A 225 12.00 -14.60 -9.33
C ASP A 225 12.29 -15.25 -10.71
N GLU A 226 12.08 -14.49 -11.79
CA GLU A 226 12.34 -14.96 -13.16
C GLU A 226 13.70 -14.52 -13.74
N ALA A 227 14.63 -14.06 -12.89
CA ALA A 227 15.92 -13.53 -13.36
C ALA A 227 16.88 -14.65 -13.81
N HIS A 228 17.57 -14.43 -14.93
CA HIS A 228 18.66 -15.27 -15.42
C HIS A 228 20.00 -14.53 -15.34
N PHE A 229 20.71 -14.71 -14.21
CA PHE A 229 21.98 -14.02 -13.95
C PHE A 229 23.13 -14.48 -14.86
N ASP A 230 23.05 -15.69 -15.42
CA ASP A 230 23.98 -16.23 -16.42
C ASP A 230 23.96 -15.49 -17.75
N ARG A 231 22.94 -14.64 -17.99
CA ARG A 231 22.84 -13.82 -19.20
C ARG A 231 23.48 -12.44 -19.06
N LEU A 232 24.02 -12.11 -17.89
CA LEU A 232 24.74 -10.87 -17.68
C LEU A 232 26.12 -10.95 -18.33
N THR A 233 26.50 -9.92 -19.07
CA THR A 233 27.75 -9.90 -19.85
C THR A 233 28.60 -8.66 -19.59
N GLU A 234 27.96 -7.53 -19.30
CA GLU A 234 28.64 -6.28 -18.97
C GLU A 234 29.04 -6.25 -17.50
N LYS A 235 30.22 -5.67 -17.22
CA LYS A 235 30.73 -5.47 -15.87
C LYS A 235 30.97 -4.00 -15.58
N SER A 236 30.77 -3.63 -14.32
CA SER A 236 31.10 -2.31 -13.80
C SER A 236 32.62 -2.15 -13.62
N ALA A 237 33.05 -0.93 -13.31
CA ALA A 237 34.42 -0.65 -12.88
C ALA A 237 34.81 -1.40 -11.60
N ARG A 238 33.83 -1.84 -10.79
CA ARG A 238 34.03 -2.64 -9.56
C ARG A 238 34.13 -4.14 -9.86
N GLY A 239 34.04 -4.56 -11.13
CA GLY A 239 34.17 -5.96 -11.56
C GLY A 239 32.91 -6.81 -11.38
N ARG A 240 31.78 -6.21 -10.95
CA ARG A 240 30.48 -6.87 -10.81
C ARG A 240 29.70 -6.82 -12.11
N PHE A 241 28.90 -7.84 -12.38
CA PHE A 241 28.00 -7.86 -13.53
C PHE A 241 26.87 -6.84 -13.36
N LEU A 242 26.58 -6.09 -14.43
CA LEU A 242 25.59 -5.01 -14.39
C LEU A 242 24.18 -5.53 -14.70
N ILE A 243 23.25 -5.27 -13.79
CA ILE A 243 21.82 -5.37 -14.06
C ILE A 243 21.32 -4.00 -14.52
N ASN A 244 20.79 -3.93 -15.74
CA ASN A 244 20.20 -2.72 -16.30
C ASN A 244 18.98 -3.08 -17.16
N ARG A 245 18.22 -2.09 -17.62
CA ARG A 245 16.96 -2.32 -18.36
C ARG A 245 17.11 -3.12 -19.66
N SER A 246 18.30 -3.17 -20.25
CA SER A 246 18.56 -3.94 -21.47
C SER A 246 18.85 -5.42 -21.20
N THR A 247 19.14 -5.78 -19.94
CA THR A 247 19.40 -7.17 -19.56
C THR A 247 18.11 -7.89 -19.20
N GLN A 248 18.08 -9.22 -19.39
CA GLN A 248 16.92 -10.02 -19.02
C GLN A 248 16.65 -9.95 -17.52
N ALA A 249 17.70 -10.00 -16.68
CA ALA A 249 17.54 -9.87 -15.23
C ALA A 249 16.96 -8.50 -14.84
N GLY A 250 17.32 -7.43 -15.56
CA GLY A 250 16.74 -6.11 -15.32
C GLY A 250 15.28 -6.00 -15.74
N ALA A 251 14.88 -6.68 -16.82
CA ALA A 251 13.47 -6.77 -17.22
C ALA A 251 12.64 -7.56 -16.19
N ALA A 252 13.15 -8.70 -15.71
CA ALA A 252 12.53 -9.48 -14.64
C ALA A 252 12.39 -8.63 -13.36
N TRP A 253 13.45 -7.91 -12.98
CA TRP A 253 13.43 -7.01 -11.83
C TRP A 253 12.42 -5.87 -11.95
N PHE A 254 12.35 -5.24 -13.11
CA PHE A 254 11.36 -4.20 -13.38
C PHE A 254 9.93 -4.72 -13.20
N ILE A 255 9.61 -5.91 -13.72
CA ILE A 255 8.29 -6.52 -13.57
C ILE A 255 8.03 -6.89 -12.12
N GLY A 256 8.98 -7.60 -11.50
CA GLY A 256 8.88 -8.14 -10.15
C GLY A 256 8.69 -7.06 -9.09
N ALA A 257 9.55 -6.04 -9.07
CA ALA A 257 9.52 -4.96 -8.08
C ALA A 257 8.24 -4.10 -8.13
N ARG A 258 7.48 -4.18 -9.22
CA ARG A 258 6.21 -3.48 -9.41
C ARG A 258 4.99 -4.38 -9.32
N GLY A 259 5.20 -5.69 -9.24
CA GLY A 259 4.14 -6.66 -9.11
C GLY A 259 3.52 -6.58 -7.71
N ALA A 260 2.24 -6.93 -7.61
CA ALA A 260 1.58 -7.06 -6.30
C ALA A 260 2.30 -8.08 -5.39
N ALA A 261 2.99 -9.08 -5.96
CA ALA A 261 3.77 -10.05 -5.21
C ALA A 261 4.99 -9.46 -4.48
N ALA A 262 5.47 -8.28 -4.88
CA ALA A 262 6.57 -7.60 -4.18
C ALA A 262 6.14 -6.98 -2.85
N PHE A 263 4.84 -6.92 -2.55
CA PHE A 263 4.32 -6.26 -1.37
C PHE A 263 3.21 -7.07 -0.71
N SER A 264 3.23 -7.10 0.62
CA SER A 264 2.08 -7.52 1.42
C SER A 264 1.84 -6.52 2.53
N ALA A 265 0.70 -6.65 3.23
CA ALA A 265 0.36 -5.76 4.32
C ALA A 265 -0.42 -6.47 5.41
N LYS A 266 -0.18 -6.05 6.65
CA LYS A 266 -0.89 -6.55 7.84
C LYS A 266 -1.32 -5.40 8.74
N GLY A 267 -2.52 -5.53 9.30
CA GLY A 267 -3.03 -4.61 10.31
C GLY A 267 -3.02 -5.26 11.69
N SER A 268 -2.73 -4.47 12.72
CA SER A 268 -2.99 -4.84 14.10
C SER A 268 -3.87 -3.78 14.76
N ARG A 269 -4.75 -4.23 15.66
CA ARG A 269 -5.53 -3.32 16.50
C ARG A 269 -4.62 -2.76 17.59
N ALA A 270 -4.98 -1.60 18.12
CA ALA A 270 -4.37 -1.12 19.35
C ALA A 270 -4.41 -2.24 20.39
N ALA A 271 -3.26 -2.56 20.99
CA ALA A 271 -3.26 -3.40 22.16
C ALA A 271 -4.19 -2.74 23.18
N ASP A 272 -5.15 -3.50 23.70
CA ASP A 272 -6.06 -3.05 24.74
C ASP A 272 -5.17 -2.63 25.92
N GLN A 273 -4.83 -1.35 26.00
CA GLN A 273 -4.04 -0.82 27.10
C GLN A 273 -4.95 -0.95 28.31
N GLY A 274 -4.78 -2.05 29.03
CA GLY A 274 -5.61 -2.43 30.15
C GLY A 274 -5.86 -1.21 31.02
N LYS A 275 -7.13 -0.88 31.22
CA LYS A 275 -7.56 -0.05 32.33
C LYS A 275 -7.02 -0.70 33.61
N SER A 276 -5.87 -0.23 34.09
CA SER A 276 -5.56 -0.35 35.51
C SER A 276 -6.62 0.48 36.23
N LEU A 277 -7.60 -0.22 36.78
CA LEU A 277 -8.50 0.27 37.81
C LEU A 277 -7.70 0.61 39.07
#